data_AF-A0AAE1Q1P0-F1
#
_entry.id   AF-A0AAE1Q1P0-F1
#
_cell.length_a   1.000
_cell.length_b   1.000
_cell.length_c   1.000
_cell.angle_alpha   90.00
_cell.angle_beta   90.00
_cell.angle_gamma   90.00
#
_symmetry.space_group_name_H-M   'P 1'
#
loop_
_entity.id
_entity.type
_entity.pdbx_description
1 polymer ?
#
loop_
_entity_poly.entity_id
_entity_poly.type
_entity_poly.pdbx_seq_one_letter_code
_entity_poly.pdbx_strand_id
1 'polypeptide(L)'
;MAYGVLYVLDSATDRDTRIRIAYDLYKGEMEDVDLPFNNPFSYTTLLGYNYKAKMLFSWDKGNLLTYPVRESGMDTGPPGSDYEDHGHSSS
;
A
#
# COMPACT_ATOMS: atom_id res chain seq x y z
N MET A 1 0.00 -23.03 2.43
CA MET A 1 -0.43 -21.95 1.52
C MET A 1 -0.24 -20.63 2.26
N ALA A 2 0.57 -19.72 1.72
CA ALA A 2 0.88 -18.43 2.33
C ALA A 2 -0.06 -17.35 1.75
N TYR A 3 -0.83 -16.66 2.59
CA TYR A 3 -1.74 -15.57 2.19
C TYR A 3 -1.08 -14.20 2.40
N GLY A 4 0.12 -14.03 1.85
CA GLY A 4 0.95 -12.86 2.10
C GLY A 4 1.43 -12.22 0.82
N VAL A 5 1.81 -10.94 0.93
CA VAL A 5 2.53 -10.21 -0.10
C VAL A 5 3.94 -9.96 0.43
N LEU A 6 4.95 -10.30 -0.38
CA LEU A 6 6.35 -9.92 -0.11
C LEU A 6 6.64 -8.59 -0.80
N TYR A 7 7.34 -7.71 -0.10
CA TYR A 7 7.72 -6.42 -0.65
C TYR A 7 9.23 -6.32 -0.84
N VAL A 8 9.63 -5.76 -1.96
CA VAL A 8 11.05 -5.52 -2.29
C VAL A 8 11.37 -4.04 -2.10
N LEU A 9 12.47 -3.77 -1.41
CA LEU A 9 12.99 -2.42 -1.20
C LEU A 9 14.08 -2.10 -2.22
N ASP A 10 14.17 -0.82 -2.60
CA ASP A 10 15.25 -0.28 -3.42
C ASP A 10 16.62 -0.44 -2.73
N SER A 11 16.64 -0.20 -1.42
CA SER A 11 17.78 -0.43 -0.54
C SER A 11 17.34 -1.03 0.77
N ALA A 12 18.02 -2.10 1.19
CA ALA A 12 17.80 -2.76 2.48
C ALA A 12 18.57 -2.09 3.63
N THR A 13 19.49 -1.17 3.33
CA THR A 13 20.37 -0.53 4.33
C THR A 13 20.06 0.94 4.55
N ASP A 14 19.58 1.63 3.52
CA ASP A 14 19.24 3.04 3.63
C ASP A 14 18.01 3.22 4.51
N ARG A 15 18.09 4.22 5.39
CA ARG A 15 17.02 4.51 6.34
C ARG A 15 15.76 4.99 5.64
N ASP A 16 15.91 5.86 4.65
CA ASP A 16 14.82 6.31 3.80
C ASP A 16 14.98 5.61 2.45
N THR A 17 14.03 4.75 2.13
CA THR A 17 14.07 3.86 0.97
C THR A 17 12.66 3.78 0.35
N ARG A 18 12.49 2.96 -0.69
CA ARG A 18 11.21 2.80 -1.38
C ARG A 18 10.88 1.34 -1.56
N ILE A 19 9.61 0.99 -1.41
CA ILE A 19 9.08 -0.30 -1.85
C ILE A 19 8.84 -0.19 -3.35
N ARG A 20 9.44 -1.12 -4.11
CA ARG A 20 9.43 -1.12 -5.58
C ARG A 20 8.59 -2.24 -6.19
N ILE A 21 8.46 -3.35 -5.47
CA ILE A 21 7.71 -4.51 -5.94
C ILE A 21 6.84 -5.05 -4.82
N ALA A 22 5.61 -5.42 -5.16
CA ALA A 22 4.73 -6.24 -4.35
C ALA A 22 4.55 -7.59 -5.04
N TYR A 23 4.92 -8.69 -4.38
CA TYR A 23 4.79 -10.05 -4.89
C TYR A 23 3.69 -10.81 -4.15
N ASP A 24 2.58 -11.06 -4.83
CA ASP A 24 1.44 -11.80 -4.31
C ASP A 24 1.76 -13.30 -4.31
N LEU A 25 1.96 -13.89 -3.13
CA LEU A 25 2.30 -15.31 -2.98
C LEU A 25 1.14 -16.26 -3.33
N TYR A 26 -0.09 -15.76 -3.40
CA TYR A 26 -1.26 -16.55 -3.78
C TYR A 26 -1.40 -16.64 -5.29
N LYS A 27 -1.19 -15.53 -6.00
CA LYS A 27 -1.28 -15.47 -7.47
C LYS A 27 0.02 -15.80 -8.18
N GLY A 28 1.16 -15.63 -7.50
CA GLY A 28 2.48 -15.71 -8.11
C GLY A 28 2.77 -14.53 -9.05
N GLU A 29 2.18 -13.37 -8.78
CA GLU A 29 2.27 -12.17 -9.63
C GLU A 29 3.06 -11.06 -8.93
N MET A 30 3.78 -10.27 -9.73
CA MET A 30 4.51 -9.08 -9.28
C MET A 30 3.80 -7.82 -9.77
N GLU A 31 3.72 -6.82 -8.90
CA GLU A 31 3.22 -5.48 -9.21
C GLU A 31 4.32 -4.46 -8.92
N ASP A 32 4.58 -3.57 -9.89
CA ASP A 32 5.48 -2.42 -9.71
C ASP A 32 4.74 -1.36 -8.89
N VAL A 33 5.33 -0.99 -7.76
CA VAL A 33 4.78 -0.04 -6.81
C VAL A 33 5.84 0.99 -6.48
N ASP A 34 5.44 2.16 -5.99
CA ASP A 34 6.40 3.20 -5.64
C ASP A 34 6.01 3.89 -4.34
N LEU A 35 6.26 3.19 -3.23
CA LEU A 35 5.85 3.64 -1.89
C LEU A 35 7.06 4.04 -1.04
N PRO A 36 7.05 5.22 -0.40
CA PRO A 36 8.11 5.58 0.54
C PRO A 36 8.09 4.63 1.76
N PHE A 37 9.26 4.22 2.22
CA PHE A 37 9.42 3.36 3.39
C PHE A 37 10.59 3.82 4.26
N ASN A 38 10.37 3.85 5.58
CA ASN A 38 11.42 4.13 6.55
C ASN A 38 11.88 2.81 7.18
N ASN A 39 13.17 2.53 7.06
CA ASN A 39 13.87 1.41 7.68
C ASN A 39 14.71 1.95 8.84
N PRO A 40 14.15 2.07 10.06
CA PRO A 40 14.76 2.81 11.14
C PRO A 40 16.03 2.17 11.72
N PHE A 41 16.23 0.86 11.52
CA PHE A 41 17.35 0.12 12.11
C PHE A 41 18.38 -0.37 11.07
N SER A 42 18.15 -0.09 9.79
CA SER A 42 18.91 -0.62 8.64
C SER A 42 18.88 -2.16 8.58
N TYR A 43 19.29 -2.73 7.44
CA TYR A 43 19.35 -4.18 7.20
C TYR A 43 18.00 -4.89 7.35
N THR A 44 17.01 -4.45 6.57
CA THR A 44 15.73 -5.16 6.45
C THR A 44 15.94 -6.47 5.69
N THR A 45 15.59 -7.59 6.29
CA THR A 45 15.70 -8.92 5.64
C THR A 45 14.35 -9.47 5.19
N LEU A 46 13.26 -8.95 5.75
CA LEU A 46 11.91 -9.37 5.43
C LEU A 46 10.98 -8.17 5.52
N LEU A 47 10.12 -8.01 4.52
CA LEU A 47 9.00 -7.08 4.54
C LEU A 47 7.76 -7.81 4.02
N GLY A 48 6.73 -7.90 4.85
CA GLY A 48 5.52 -8.68 4.52
C GLY A 48 4.25 -8.05 5.07
N TYR A 49 3.14 -8.25 4.36
CA TYR A 49 1.83 -7.70 4.76
C TYR A 49 0.85 -8.80 5.19
N ASN A 50 0.11 -8.51 6.26
CA ASN A 50 -1.01 -9.31 6.72
C ASN A 50 -2.34 -8.58 6.44
N TYR A 51 -3.11 -9.10 5.49
CA TYR A 51 -4.38 -8.50 5.09
C TYR A 51 -5.46 -8.50 6.19
N LYS A 52 -5.44 -9.48 7.11
CA LYS A 52 -6.45 -9.57 8.18
C LYS A 52 -6.22 -8.51 9.24
N ALA A 53 -4.96 -8.29 9.60
CA ALA A 53 -4.58 -7.31 10.60
C ALA A 53 -4.41 -5.90 10.02
N LYS A 54 -4.31 -5.76 8.69
CA LYS A 54 -3.99 -4.50 8.00
C LYS A 54 -2.65 -3.90 8.48
N MET A 55 -1.68 -4.79 8.71
CA MET A 55 -0.35 -4.45 9.23
C MET A 55 0.74 -4.90 8.27
N LEU A 56 1.74 -4.05 8.09
CA LEU A 56 3.02 -4.38 7.46
C LEU A 56 4.02 -4.77 8.57
N PHE A 57 4.84 -5.78 8.33
CA PHE A 57 5.85 -6.28 9.27
C PHE A 57 7.23 -6.20 8.62
N SER A 58 8.21 -5.64 9.32
CA SER A 58 9.61 -5.70 8.90
C SER A 58 10.49 -6.41 9.92
N TRP A 59 11.55 -7.06 9.43
CA TRP A 59 12.62 -7.60 10.26
C TRP A 59 13.90 -6.83 9.99
N ASP A 60 14.23 -5.89 10.87
CA ASP A 60 15.29 -4.91 10.67
C ASP A 60 16.37 -5.10 11.74
N LYS A 61 17.54 -5.59 11.33
CA LYS A 61 18.69 -5.86 12.23
C LYS A 61 18.32 -6.65 13.49
N GLY A 62 17.42 -7.62 13.37
CA GLY A 62 16.95 -8.46 14.48
C GLY A 62 15.76 -7.89 15.28
N ASN A 63 15.22 -6.74 14.88
CA ASN A 63 14.02 -6.16 15.48
C ASN A 63 12.79 -6.46 14.61
N LEU A 64 11.68 -6.87 15.24
CA LEU A 64 10.37 -6.91 14.60
C LEU A 64 9.73 -5.53 14.69
N LEU A 65 9.35 -4.97 13.56
CA LEU A 65 8.55 -3.75 13.52
C LEU A 65 7.21 -4.01 12.85
N THR A 66 6.20 -3.25 13.28
CA THR A 66 4.86 -3.32 12.71
C THR A 66 4.39 -1.92 12.35
N TYR A 67 3.87 -1.77 11.14
CA TYR A 67 3.38 -0.50 10.61
C TYR A 67 1.89 -0.66 10.28
N PRO A 68 1.00 0.13 10.90
CA PRO A 68 -0.40 0.15 10.50
C PRO A 68 -0.52 0.72 9.09
N VAL A 69 -1.16 -0.04 8.19
CA VAL A 69 -1.39 0.40 6.82
C VAL A 69 -2.69 1.19 6.77
N ARG A 70 -2.61 2.41 6.25
CA ARG A 70 -3.80 3.22 5.95
C ARG A 70 -4.05 3.13 4.46
N GLU A 71 -5.22 2.63 4.09
CA GLU A 71 -5.72 2.78 2.73
C GLU A 71 -6.05 4.28 2.55
N SER A 72 -5.33 4.99 1.69
CA SER A 72 -5.77 6.31 1.26
C SER A 72 -7.06 6.10 0.49
N GLY A 73 -8.19 6.44 1.11
CA GLY A 73 -9.49 6.39 0.47
C GLY A 73 -9.41 7.07 -0.89
N MET A 74 -10.02 6.44 -1.90
CA MET A 74 -10.32 7.06 -3.19
C MET A 74 -10.69 8.53 -2.95
N ASP A 75 -9.95 9.44 -3.58
CA ASP A 75 -10.35 10.82 -3.72
C ASP A 75 -11.61 10.81 -4.60
N THR A 76 -12.76 10.53 -3.99
CA THR A 76 -14.04 10.75 -4.62
C THR A 76 -14.19 12.26 -4.66
N GLY A 77 -13.79 12.86 -5.79
CA GLY A 77 -14.17 14.22 -6.12
C GLY A 77 -15.67 14.43 -5.88
N PRO A 78 -16.10 15.69 -5.62
CA PRO A 78 -17.45 15.97 -5.16
C PRO A 78 -18.49 15.32 -6.09
N PRO A 79 -19.52 14.66 -5.55
CA PRO A 79 -20.54 14.03 -6.37
C PRO A 79 -21.30 15.10 -7.17
N GLY A 80 -21.22 14.99 -8.50
CA GLY A 80 -22.18 15.45 -9.50
C GLY A 80 -22.79 16.84 -9.31
N SER A 81 -22.29 17.81 -10.06
CA SER A 81 -23.11 18.90 -10.57
C SER A 81 -24.03 18.36 -11.68
N ASP A 82 -25.09 17.65 -11.32
CA ASP A 82 -26.23 17.49 -12.23
C ASP A 82 -27.11 18.73 -12.06
N TYR A 83 -27.04 19.61 -13.05
CA TYR A 83 -27.92 20.74 -13.22
C TYR A 83 -29.37 20.23 -13.32
N GLU A 84 -30.21 20.60 -12.37
CA GLU A 84 -31.67 20.53 -12.51
C GLU A 84 -32.11 21.54 -13.59
N ASP A 85 -32.63 21.05 -14.71
CA ASP A 85 -33.56 21.83 -15.53
C ASP A 85 -34.79 20.97 -15.86
N HIS A 86 -35.82 21.13 -15.03
CA HIS A 86 -37.19 20.76 -15.34
C HIS A 86 -38.04 22.03 -15.45
N GLY A 87 -37.79 22.82 -16.49
CA GLY A 87 -38.69 23.84 -17.00
C GLY A 87 -39.61 23.29 -18.10
N HIS A 88 -40.89 23.16 -17.77
CA HIS A 88 -41.97 22.64 -18.62
C HIS A 88 -42.17 23.41 -19.94
N SER A 89 -42.41 22.67 -21.03
CA SER A 89 -43.17 23.15 -22.19
C SER A 89 -44.66 22.96 -21.93
N SER A 90 -45.49 24.01 -22.08
CA SER A 90 -46.85 23.94 -22.66
C SER A 90 -47.53 25.31 -22.74
N SER A 91 -48.11 25.55 -23.93
CA SER A 91 -49.10 26.57 -24.38
C SER A 91 -48.62 27.98 -24.68
#